data_AF-A0A7C1II65-F1
#
_entry.id   AF-A0A7C1II65-F1
#
_cell.length_a   1.000
_cell.length_b   1.000
_cell.length_c   1.000
_cell.angle_alpha   90.00
_cell.angle_beta   90.00
_cell.angle_gamma   90.00
#
_symmetry.space_group_name_H-M   'P 1'
#
loop_
_entity.id
_entity.type
_entity.pdbx_description
1 polymer ?
#
loop_
_entity_poly.entity_id
_entity_poly.type
_entity_poly.pdbx_seq_one_letter_code
_entity_poly.pdbx_strand_id
1 'polypeptide(L)'
;MKPFKLFTLFGITTSMTLVSVGSFALCGIALAWLATSQSGLNAGEGWLVGLLCVLVMFLGDWLHDMGHAWAARRVGHPMTGIKYFSILAQCEYPKNEPQLPGKIHIQRALGGFWVNLLIGGVAFFLLLYGPLWPAWAFWVLGFTAFYNFVILGLGALIPPIDIPGYFQNDGGTILKHLRGK
;
A
#
# COMPACT_ATOMS: atom_id res chain seq x y z
N MET A 1 -14.41 12.97 -8.88
CA MET A 1 -15.48 11.95 -9.02
C MET A 1 -15.86 11.45 -7.63
N LYS A 2 -17.14 11.14 -7.37
CA LYS A 2 -17.56 10.65 -6.04
C LYS A 2 -17.00 9.23 -5.81
N PRO A 3 -16.35 8.95 -4.67
CA PRO A 3 -15.94 7.58 -4.33
C PRO A 3 -17.18 6.71 -4.09
N PHE A 4 -17.08 5.43 -4.44
CA PHE A 4 -18.06 4.41 -4.10
C PHE A 4 -17.48 3.46 -3.05
N LYS A 5 -18.35 2.96 -2.16
CA LYS A 5 -17.96 2.02 -1.13
C LYS A 5 -17.65 0.66 -1.75
N LEU A 6 -16.50 0.08 -1.40
CA LEU A 6 -16.16 -1.29 -1.73
C LEU A 6 -16.68 -2.25 -0.67
N PHE A 7 -16.22 -2.07 0.57
CA PHE A 7 -16.60 -2.90 1.71
C PHE A 7 -16.34 -2.16 3.03
N THR A 8 -16.81 -2.75 4.13
CA THR A 8 -16.45 -2.31 5.50
C THR A 8 -15.92 -3.52 6.23
N LEU A 9 -14.74 -3.40 6.84
CA LEU A 9 -14.14 -4.46 7.64
C LEU A 9 -13.52 -3.87 8.91
N PHE A 10 -13.73 -4.52 10.06
CA PHE A 10 -13.25 -4.07 11.38
C PHE A 10 -13.64 -2.63 11.77
N GLY A 11 -14.74 -2.11 11.21
CA GLY A 11 -15.20 -0.74 11.42
C GLY A 11 -14.57 0.30 10.50
N ILE A 12 -13.70 -0.12 9.57
CA ILE A 12 -13.07 0.74 8.56
C ILE A 12 -13.80 0.58 7.23
N THR A 13 -14.28 1.69 6.67
CA THR A 13 -14.92 1.68 5.34
C THR A 13 -13.89 1.92 4.25
N THR A 14 -13.71 0.95 3.36
CA THR A 14 -12.85 1.10 2.18
C THR A 14 -13.70 1.57 1.01
N SER A 15 -13.26 2.66 0.37
CA SER A 15 -13.92 3.26 -0.79
C SER A 15 -12.92 3.55 -1.89
N MET A 16 -13.42 3.63 -3.13
CA MET A 16 -12.58 3.80 -4.30
C MET A 16 -13.25 4.72 -5.31
N THR A 17 -12.45 5.44 -6.10
CA THR A 17 -12.93 6.22 -7.24
C THR A 17 -12.81 5.43 -8.54
N LEU A 18 -13.54 5.81 -9.59
CA LEU A 18 -13.33 5.22 -10.92
C LEU A 18 -11.93 5.49 -11.47
N VAL A 19 -11.28 6.59 -11.06
CA VAL A 19 -9.88 6.85 -11.38
C VAL A 19 -8.99 5.76 -10.82
N SER A 20 -9.15 5.41 -9.53
CA SER A 20 -8.41 4.31 -8.92
C SER A 20 -8.60 2.97 -9.64
N VAL A 21 -9.83 2.63 -10.03
CA VAL A 21 -10.11 1.39 -10.79
C VAL A 21 -9.32 1.39 -12.10
N GLY A 22 -9.38 2.50 -12.84
CA GLY A 22 -8.60 2.68 -14.07
C GLY A 22 -7.09 2.61 -13.85
N SER A 23 -6.58 3.24 -12.78
CA SER A 23 -5.17 3.22 -12.43
C SER A 23 -4.66 1.81 -12.12
N PHE A 24 -5.38 1.04 -11.31
CA PHE A 24 -5.03 -0.37 -11.05
C PHE A 24 -5.10 -1.22 -12.32
N ALA A 25 -6.12 -1.03 -13.15
CA ALA A 25 -6.23 -1.75 -14.43
C ALA A 25 -5.04 -1.45 -15.36
N LEU A 26 -4.64 -0.18 -15.48
CA LEU A 26 -3.48 0.23 -16.27
C LEU A 26 -2.17 -0.36 -15.71
N CYS A 27 -1.99 -0.37 -14.38
CA CYS A 27 -0.86 -1.04 -13.75
C CYS A 27 -0.84 -2.54 -14.09
N GLY A 28 -1.98 -3.23 -14.06
CA GLY A 28 -2.08 -4.65 -14.41
C GLY A 28 -1.69 -4.94 -15.84
N ILE A 29 -2.14 -4.12 -16.78
CA ILE A 29 -1.77 -4.22 -18.20
C ILE A 29 -0.26 -3.99 -18.36
N ALA A 30 0.28 -2.95 -17.72
CA ALA A 30 1.71 -2.64 -17.78
C ALA A 30 2.57 -3.78 -17.20
N LEU A 31 2.15 -4.36 -16.08
CA LEU A 31 2.85 -5.47 -15.42
C LEU A 31 2.75 -6.76 -16.23
N ALA A 32 1.59 -7.04 -16.85
CA ALA A 32 1.44 -8.17 -17.77
C ALA A 32 2.38 -8.05 -18.99
N TRP A 33 2.44 -6.86 -19.57
CA TRP A 33 3.35 -6.57 -20.69
C TRP A 33 4.81 -6.70 -20.28
N LEU A 34 5.19 -6.19 -19.10
CA LEU A 34 6.55 -6.28 -18.58
C LEU A 34 6.97 -7.74 -18.36
N ALA A 35 6.10 -8.54 -17.72
CA ALA A 35 6.38 -9.94 -17.43
C ALA A 35 6.54 -10.77 -18.71
N THR A 36 5.66 -10.54 -19.70
CA THR A 36 5.72 -11.22 -21.00
C THR A 36 6.98 -10.83 -21.78
N SER A 37 7.31 -9.54 -21.83
CA SER A 37 8.42 -9.03 -22.65
C SER A 37 9.81 -9.37 -22.11
N GLN A 38 9.94 -9.55 -20.79
CA GLN A 38 11.26 -9.73 -20.16
C GLN A 38 11.60 -11.17 -19.75
N SER A 39 10.63 -12.10 -19.75
CA SER A 39 10.82 -13.39 -19.06
C SER A 39 10.38 -14.63 -19.81
N GLY A 40 10.15 -14.49 -21.12
CA GLY A 40 9.76 -15.63 -21.98
C GLY A 40 8.42 -16.25 -21.62
N LEU A 41 7.63 -15.59 -20.77
CA LEU A 41 6.27 -16.02 -20.43
C LEU A 41 5.39 -15.91 -21.67
N ASN A 42 4.47 -16.86 -21.83
CA ASN A 42 3.45 -16.71 -22.85
C ASN A 42 2.42 -15.63 -22.44
N ALA A 43 1.59 -15.19 -23.38
CA ALA A 43 0.62 -14.12 -23.14
C ALA A 43 -0.36 -14.44 -21.99
N GLY A 44 -0.80 -15.70 -21.85
CA GLY A 44 -1.69 -16.12 -20.78
C GLY A 44 -1.04 -16.02 -19.40
N GLU A 45 0.21 -16.46 -19.28
CA GLU A 45 1.01 -16.32 -18.07
C GLU A 45 1.26 -14.85 -17.74
N GLY A 46 1.56 -14.02 -18.74
CA GLY A 46 1.72 -12.58 -18.58
C GLY A 46 0.48 -11.91 -17.98
N TRP A 47 -0.70 -12.19 -18.53
CA TRP A 47 -1.96 -11.67 -17.97
C TRP A 47 -2.24 -12.16 -16.55
N LEU A 48 -1.93 -13.43 -16.25
CA LEU A 48 -2.03 -13.96 -14.89
C LEU A 48 -1.11 -13.19 -13.93
N VAL A 49 0.15 -12.97 -14.30
CA VAL A 49 1.11 -12.19 -13.51
C VAL A 49 0.60 -10.76 -13.29
N GLY A 50 0.15 -10.07 -14.35
CA GLY A 50 -0.36 -8.70 -14.23
C GLY A 50 -1.56 -8.59 -13.28
N LEU A 51 -2.50 -9.54 -13.37
CA LEU A 51 -3.66 -9.60 -12.48
C LEU A 51 -3.24 -9.86 -11.01
N LEU A 52 -2.37 -10.85 -10.79
CA LEU A 52 -1.90 -11.18 -9.45
C LEU A 52 -1.08 -10.06 -8.84
N CYS A 53 -0.24 -9.38 -9.61
CA CYS A 53 0.53 -8.23 -9.13
C CYS A 53 -0.37 -7.05 -8.78
N VAL A 54 -1.46 -6.78 -9.53
CA VAL A 54 -2.45 -5.75 -9.13
C VAL A 54 -3.17 -6.13 -7.84
N LEU A 55 -3.51 -7.40 -7.66
CA LEU A 55 -4.07 -7.88 -6.38
C LEU A 55 -3.07 -7.68 -5.25
N VAL A 56 -1.79 -7.97 -5.47
CA VAL A 56 -0.71 -7.69 -4.52
C VAL A 56 -0.59 -6.19 -4.24
N MET A 57 -0.72 -5.32 -5.25
CA MET A 57 -0.69 -3.88 -5.04
C MET A 57 -1.84 -3.43 -4.14
N PHE A 58 -3.07 -3.79 -4.51
CA PHE A 58 -4.27 -3.41 -3.78
C PHE A 58 -4.25 -3.97 -2.34
N LEU A 59 -3.97 -5.26 -2.18
CA LEU A 59 -3.94 -5.90 -0.85
C LEU A 59 -2.77 -5.40 -0.01
N GLY A 60 -1.60 -5.16 -0.61
CA GLY A 60 -0.44 -4.60 0.10
C GLY A 60 -0.74 -3.21 0.65
N ASP A 61 -1.29 -2.32 -0.19
CA ASP A 61 -1.66 -0.96 0.21
C ASP A 61 -2.80 -0.97 1.24
N TRP A 62 -3.80 -1.83 1.04
CA TRP A 62 -4.90 -1.96 2.00
C TRP A 62 -4.41 -2.50 3.36
N LEU A 63 -3.50 -3.48 3.38
CA LEU A 63 -2.89 -3.99 4.60
C LEU A 63 -1.99 -2.96 5.29
N HIS A 64 -1.29 -2.13 4.51
CA HIS A 64 -0.52 -0.97 5.01
C HIS A 64 -1.45 -0.03 5.79
N ASP A 65 -2.55 0.39 5.16
CA ASP A 65 -3.54 1.26 5.78
C ASP A 65 -4.24 0.62 6.98
N MET A 66 -4.46 -0.69 6.96
CA MET A 66 -4.96 -1.42 8.12
C MET A 66 -3.95 -1.44 9.27
N GLY A 67 -2.65 -1.42 8.98
CA GLY A 67 -1.59 -1.19 9.96
C GLY A 67 -1.74 0.17 10.64
N HIS A 68 -2.00 1.23 9.88
CA HIS A 68 -2.34 2.55 10.45
C HIS A 68 -3.62 2.50 11.27
N ALA A 69 -4.67 1.84 10.78
CA ALA A 69 -5.95 1.74 11.49
C ALA A 69 -5.80 1.03 12.84
N TRP A 70 -4.98 -0.02 12.89
CA TRP A 70 -4.64 -0.71 14.12
C TRP A 70 -3.85 0.17 15.09
N ALA A 71 -2.81 0.87 14.60
CA ALA A 71 -2.03 1.79 15.42
C ALA A 71 -2.89 2.94 15.97
N ALA A 72 -3.76 3.51 15.13
CA ALA A 72 -4.73 4.54 15.46
C ALA A 72 -5.70 4.08 16.58
N ARG A 73 -6.20 2.85 16.47
CA ARG A 73 -7.07 2.27 17.51
C ARG A 73 -6.35 2.12 18.86
N ARG A 74 -5.08 1.71 18.85
CA ARG A 74 -4.27 1.52 20.07
C ARG A 74 -3.98 2.81 20.82
N VAL A 75 -3.88 3.93 20.10
CA VAL A 75 -3.66 5.26 20.69
C VAL A 75 -4.96 5.99 21.03
N GLY A 76 -6.11 5.31 20.96
CA GLY A 76 -7.42 5.86 21.37
C GLY A 76 -8.10 6.77 20.36
N HIS A 77 -7.53 6.92 19.16
CA HIS A 77 -8.08 7.76 18.11
C HIS A 77 -8.20 6.93 16.82
N PRO A 78 -9.28 6.16 16.63
CA PRO A 78 -9.40 5.23 15.52
C PRO A 78 -9.66 5.93 14.18
N MET A 79 -9.18 5.33 13.09
CA MET A 79 -9.60 5.67 11.74
C MET A 79 -11.07 5.27 11.50
N THR A 80 -11.69 5.89 10.49
CA THR A 80 -13.06 5.60 10.04
C THR A 80 -13.11 5.00 8.63
N GLY A 81 -12.08 5.25 7.81
CA GLY A 81 -12.08 4.81 6.43
C GLY A 81 -10.73 4.82 5.75
N ILE A 82 -10.70 4.20 4.58
CA ILE A 82 -9.60 4.19 3.62
C ILE A 82 -10.22 4.59 2.28
N LYS A 83 -9.66 5.62 1.64
CA LYS A 83 -10.19 6.14 0.39
C LYS A 83 -9.13 6.14 -0.69
N TYR A 84 -9.32 5.28 -1.68
CA TYR A 84 -8.50 5.22 -2.89
C TYR A 84 -8.91 6.33 -3.86
N PHE A 85 -7.93 7.13 -4.28
CA PHE A 85 -8.10 8.17 -5.31
C PHE A 85 -7.24 7.93 -6.58
N SER A 86 -6.25 7.05 -6.49
CA SER A 86 -5.46 6.49 -7.60
C SER A 86 -5.09 5.04 -7.22
N ILE A 87 -3.89 4.57 -7.57
CA ILE A 87 -3.20 3.45 -6.89
C ILE A 87 -2.79 3.78 -5.44
N LEU A 88 -3.01 5.03 -5.01
CA LEU A 88 -2.77 5.53 -3.67
C LEU A 88 -4.09 5.68 -2.92
N ALA A 89 -4.00 5.51 -1.61
CA ALA A 89 -5.08 5.69 -0.67
C ALA A 89 -4.82 6.83 0.34
N GLN A 90 -5.90 7.28 0.96
CA GLN A 90 -5.89 8.23 2.06
C GLN A 90 -6.60 7.61 3.26
N CYS A 91 -5.96 7.64 4.42
CA CYS A 91 -6.55 7.34 5.71
C CYS A 91 -7.57 8.43 6.11
N GLU A 92 -8.80 8.03 6.45
CA GLU A 92 -9.86 8.95 6.89
C GLU A 92 -10.10 8.86 8.40
N TYR A 93 -10.09 10.00 9.08
CA TYR A 93 -10.32 10.14 10.51
C TYR A 93 -11.65 10.87 10.79
N PRO A 94 -12.23 10.75 12.01
CA PRO A 94 -13.45 11.46 12.37
C PRO A 94 -13.33 12.98 12.14
N LYS A 95 -14.35 13.60 11.57
CA LYS A 95 -14.35 15.06 11.28
C LYS A 95 -14.21 15.93 12.54
N ASN A 96 -14.63 15.41 13.68
CA ASN A 96 -14.59 16.06 14.99
C ASN A 96 -13.38 15.60 15.83
N GLU A 97 -12.33 15.08 15.20
CA GLU A 97 -11.08 14.73 15.89
C GLU A 97 -10.45 16.01 16.50
N PRO A 98 -10.14 16.02 17.81
CA PRO A 98 -9.48 17.15 18.44
C PRO A 98 -8.04 17.29 17.94
N GLN A 99 -7.40 18.42 18.23
CA GLN A 99 -5.96 18.57 18.02
C GLN A 99 -5.20 17.53 18.86
N LEU A 100 -4.36 16.72 18.22
CA LEU A 100 -3.63 15.64 18.87
C LEU A 100 -2.16 16.01 19.03
N PRO A 101 -1.50 15.55 20.11
CA PRO A 101 -0.05 15.66 20.22
C PRO A 101 0.66 14.99 19.04
N GLY A 102 1.75 15.58 18.55
CA GLY A 102 2.55 15.05 17.44
C GLY A 102 2.98 13.59 17.61
N LYS A 103 3.20 13.14 18.85
CA LYS A 103 3.52 11.74 19.17
C LYS A 103 2.43 10.77 18.69
N ILE A 104 1.15 11.15 18.75
CA ILE A 104 0.04 10.31 18.30
C ILE A 104 0.07 10.16 16.78
N HIS A 105 0.33 11.25 16.05
CA HIS A 105 0.48 11.20 14.60
C HIS A 105 1.65 10.32 14.16
N ILE A 106 2.80 10.42 14.85
CA ILE A 106 3.96 9.55 14.61
C ILE A 106 3.62 8.08 14.86
N GLN A 107 2.94 7.78 15.97
CA GLN A 107 2.55 6.40 16.30
C GLN A 107 1.61 5.79 15.25
N ARG A 108 0.66 6.58 14.73
CA ARG A 108 -0.23 6.17 13.64
C ARG A 108 0.54 5.92 12.35
N ALA A 109 1.41 6.84 11.94
CA ALA A 109 2.21 6.77 10.72
C ALA A 109 3.16 5.56 10.68
N LEU A 110 3.60 5.05 11.83
CA LEU A 110 4.44 3.85 11.87
C LEU A 110 3.68 2.53 11.67
N GLY A 111 2.34 2.56 11.69
CA GLY A 111 1.52 1.34 11.63
C GLY A 111 1.70 0.53 10.35
N GLY A 112 1.60 1.17 9.19
CA GLY A 112 1.68 0.49 7.88
C GLY A 112 3.07 -0.06 7.58
N PHE A 113 4.12 0.71 7.85
CA PHE A 113 5.52 0.33 7.65
C PHE A 113 5.84 -1.10 8.08
N TRP A 114 5.47 -1.49 9.31
CA TRP A 114 5.79 -2.80 9.86
C TRP A 114 5.07 -3.95 9.15
N VAL A 115 3.85 -3.71 8.66
CA VAL A 115 3.06 -4.72 7.94
C VAL A 115 3.76 -5.08 6.64
N ASN A 116 4.12 -4.08 5.85
CA ASN A 116 4.69 -4.32 4.52
C ASN A 116 6.16 -4.71 4.59
N LEU A 117 6.91 -4.28 5.62
CA LEU A 117 8.25 -4.79 5.89
C LEU A 117 8.22 -6.31 6.15
N LEU A 118 7.25 -6.81 6.92
CA LEU A 118 7.10 -8.24 7.19
C LEU A 118 6.70 -9.01 5.93
N ILE A 119 5.67 -8.57 5.22
CA ILE A 119 5.19 -9.23 3.98
C ILE A 119 6.31 -9.27 2.94
N GLY A 120 6.95 -8.13 2.69
CA GLY A 120 8.02 -8.00 1.73
C GLY A 120 9.26 -8.80 2.14
N GLY A 121 9.60 -8.81 3.42
CA GLY A 121 10.72 -9.60 3.96
C GLY A 121 10.49 -11.10 3.78
N VAL A 122 9.31 -11.62 4.12
CA VAL A 122 8.96 -13.04 3.91
C VAL A 122 9.00 -13.38 2.42
N ALA A 123 8.41 -12.55 1.56
CA ALA A 123 8.45 -12.76 0.12
C ALA A 123 9.89 -12.77 -0.43
N PHE A 124 10.75 -11.87 0.07
CA PHE A 124 12.17 -11.83 -0.28
C PHE A 124 12.90 -13.11 0.14
N PHE A 125 12.65 -13.63 1.36
CA PHE A 125 13.22 -14.90 1.79
C PHE A 125 12.77 -16.08 0.91
N LEU A 126 11.51 -16.09 0.48
CA LEU A 126 10.99 -17.13 -0.42
C LEU A 126 11.62 -17.07 -1.83
N LEU A 127 12.06 -15.90 -2.29
CA LEU A 127 12.78 -15.75 -3.57
C LEU A 127 14.14 -16.43 -3.59
N LEU A 128 14.76 -16.66 -2.43
CA LEU A 128 16.02 -17.40 -2.33
C LEU A 128 15.88 -18.85 -2.83
N TYR A 129 14.66 -19.36 -2.89
CA TYR A 129 14.31 -20.67 -3.45
C TYR A 129 13.85 -20.58 -4.92
N GLY A 130 14.25 -19.52 -5.63
CA GLY A 130 13.90 -19.20 -7.01
C GLY A 130 13.77 -20.39 -7.97
N PRO A 131 14.76 -21.29 -8.05
CA PRO A 131 14.73 -22.45 -8.94
C PRO A 131 13.57 -23.44 -8.70
N LEU A 132 12.91 -23.38 -7.54
CA LEU A 132 11.76 -24.24 -7.21
C LEU A 132 10.42 -23.68 -7.72
N TRP A 133 10.40 -22.42 -8.17
CA TRP A 133 9.18 -21.74 -8.58
C TRP A 133 9.03 -21.74 -10.11
N PRO A 134 7.81 -21.93 -10.65
CA PRO A 134 7.56 -21.64 -12.05
C PRO A 134 7.74 -20.15 -12.31
N ALA A 135 8.12 -19.78 -13.55
CA ALA A 135 8.53 -18.42 -13.89
C ALA A 135 7.47 -17.35 -13.54
N TRP A 136 6.19 -17.63 -13.77
CA TRP A 136 5.10 -16.70 -13.40
C TRP A 136 5.00 -16.49 -11.88
N ALA A 137 5.23 -17.53 -11.07
CA ALA A 137 5.16 -17.44 -9.61
C ALA A 137 6.38 -16.69 -9.06
N PHE A 138 7.56 -16.95 -9.64
CA PHE A 138 8.76 -16.20 -9.32
C PHE A 138 8.57 -14.69 -9.57
N TRP A 139 7.89 -14.32 -10.66
CA TRP A 139 7.54 -12.93 -10.95
C TRP A 139 6.63 -12.30 -9.90
N VAL A 140 5.51 -12.96 -9.58
CA VAL A 140 4.56 -12.44 -8.60
C VAL A 140 5.22 -12.33 -7.23
N LEU A 141 6.04 -13.31 -6.84
CA LEU A 141 6.79 -13.29 -5.59
C LEU A 141 7.84 -12.16 -5.58
N GLY A 142 8.54 -11.97 -6.69
CA GLY A 142 9.51 -10.89 -6.92
C GLY A 142 8.87 -9.53 -6.75
N PHE A 143 7.73 -9.34 -7.42
CA PHE A 143 6.93 -8.13 -7.30
C PHE A 143 6.37 -7.94 -5.89
N THR A 144 5.91 -9.00 -5.23
CA THR A 144 5.43 -8.94 -3.84
C THR A 144 6.52 -8.48 -2.89
N ALA A 145 7.74 -9.03 -3.02
CA ALA A 145 8.89 -8.60 -2.24
C ALA A 145 9.23 -7.14 -2.51
N PHE A 146 9.38 -6.76 -3.77
CA PHE A 146 9.72 -5.39 -4.15
C PHE A 146 8.67 -4.37 -3.69
N TYR A 147 7.40 -4.59 -4.03
CA TYR A 147 6.33 -3.65 -3.74
C TYR A 147 6.10 -3.49 -2.24
N ASN A 148 6.07 -4.59 -1.47
CA ASN A 148 5.85 -4.48 -0.03
C ASN A 148 7.10 -4.03 0.73
N PHE A 149 8.29 -4.55 0.41
CA PHE A 149 9.49 -4.18 1.14
C PHE A 149 10.00 -2.79 0.76
N VAL A 150 10.12 -2.53 -0.55
CA VAL A 150 10.74 -1.30 -1.05
C VAL A 150 9.73 -0.17 -1.16
N ILE A 151 8.57 -0.40 -1.78
CA ILE A 151 7.61 0.70 -2.05
C ILE A 151 6.82 1.05 -0.79
N LEU A 152 6.09 0.09 -0.20
CA LEU A 152 5.23 0.33 0.96
C LEU A 152 5.96 0.28 2.31
N GLY A 153 7.04 -0.49 2.41
CA GLY A 153 7.91 -0.50 3.59
C GLY A 153 8.82 0.72 3.61
N LEU A 154 9.99 0.61 2.96
CA LEU A 154 11.01 1.66 3.01
C LEU A 154 10.53 2.98 2.37
N GLY A 155 9.85 2.91 1.23
CA GLY A 155 9.38 4.06 0.44
C GLY A 155 8.28 4.88 1.13
N ALA A 156 7.52 4.28 2.04
CA ALA A 156 6.58 5.03 2.89
C ALA A 156 7.31 5.97 3.85
N LEU A 157 8.55 5.65 4.25
CA LEU A 157 9.37 6.47 5.15
C LEU A 157 10.40 7.34 4.43
N ILE A 158 10.98 6.87 3.32
CA ILE A 158 12.17 7.46 2.70
C ILE A 158 12.00 7.60 1.17
N PRO A 159 12.19 8.81 0.60
CA PRO A 159 12.38 10.07 1.29
C PRO A 159 11.09 10.52 2.01
N PRO A 160 11.20 11.29 3.11
CA PRO A 160 10.03 11.91 3.73
C PRO A 160 9.47 12.99 2.80
N ILE A 161 8.24 12.80 2.33
CA ILE A 161 7.57 13.67 1.37
C ILE A 161 6.37 14.31 2.06
N ASP A 162 6.32 15.64 2.04
CA ASP A 162 5.16 16.43 2.46
C ASP A 162 4.97 17.55 1.44
N ILE A 163 4.01 17.36 0.53
CA ILE A 163 3.58 18.34 -0.46
C ILE A 163 2.24 18.88 0.04
N PRO A 164 2.22 20.11 0.61
CA PRO A 164 1.04 20.66 1.27
C PRO A 164 -0.20 20.64 0.37
N GLY A 165 -1.26 19.98 0.83
CA GLY A 165 -2.54 19.89 0.12
C GLY A 165 -2.60 18.84 -0.99
N TYR A 166 -1.52 18.12 -1.26
CA TYR A 166 -1.46 17.13 -2.35
C TYR A 166 -1.11 15.72 -1.88
N PHE A 167 0.02 15.56 -1.18
CA PHE A 167 0.51 14.23 -0.82
C PHE A 167 1.46 14.31 0.39
N GLN A 168 1.26 13.42 1.35
CA GLN A 168 2.16 13.23 2.46
C GLN A 168 2.28 11.73 2.72
N ASN A 169 3.51 11.21 2.75
CA ASN A 169 3.77 9.83 3.17
C ASN A 169 4.09 9.76 4.67
N ASP A 170 4.20 8.54 5.21
CA ASP A 170 4.45 8.29 6.63
C ASP A 170 5.70 9.01 7.13
N GLY A 171 6.79 8.96 6.35
CA GLY A 171 8.03 9.67 6.65
C GLY A 171 7.84 11.18 6.75
N GLY A 172 7.04 11.76 5.85
CA GLY A 172 6.65 13.17 5.88
C GLY A 172 5.89 13.52 7.15
N THR A 173 4.89 12.72 7.53
CA THR A 173 4.12 12.90 8.78
C THR A 173 5.04 12.83 10.00
N ILE A 174 5.95 11.84 10.05
CA ILE A 174 6.90 11.67 11.15
C ILE A 174 7.82 12.88 11.25
N LEU A 175 8.44 13.29 10.14
CA LEU A 175 9.39 14.41 10.12
C LEU A 175 8.72 15.73 10.51
N LYS A 176 7.49 15.97 10.04
CA LYS A 176 6.70 17.16 10.39
C LYS A 176 6.53 17.29 11.90
N HIS A 177 6.07 16.22 12.56
CA HIS A 177 5.76 16.25 13.98
C HIS A 177 6.99 16.11 14.88
N LEU A 178 8.07 15.48 14.42
CA LEU A 178 9.36 15.53 15.11
C LEU A 178 9.94 16.96 15.16
N ARG A 179 9.66 17.77 14.14
CA ARG A 179 10.09 19.19 14.07
C ARG A 179 9.18 20.14 14.86
N GLY A 180 8.20 19.62 15.61
CA GLY A 180 7.27 20.43 16.40
C GLY A 180 6.33 21.30 15.57
N LYS A 181 6.05 20.90 14.31
CA LYS A 181 5.10 21.56 13.42
C LYS A 181 3.76 20.82 13.37
#